data_AF-A0A3D5GLA0-F1
#
_entry.id   AF-A0A3D5GLA0-F1
#
_cell.length_a   1.000
_cell.length_b   1.000
_cell.length_c   1.000
_cell.angle_alpha   90.00
_cell.angle_beta   90.00
_cell.angle_gamma   90.00
#
_symmetry.space_group_name_H-M   'P 1'
#
loop_
_entity.id
_entity.type
_entity.pdbx_description
1 polymer ?
#
loop_
_entity_poly.entity_id
_entity_poly.type
_entity_poly.pdbx_seq_one_letter_code
_entity_poly.pdbx_strand_id
1 'polypeptide(L)' 'VQPGDTLWEIAERIGSPGVDLRYTVDRLATAAGGPLLRPGQRITLPTGL' A
#
# COMPACT_ATOMS: atom_id res chain seq x y z
N VAL A 1 3.02 6.02 -6.15
CA VAL A 1 2.14 6.91 -5.37
C VAL A 1 1.91 8.19 -6.16
N GLN A 2 0.66 8.53 -6.42
CA GLN A 2 0.22 9.77 -7.04
C GLN A 2 -0.33 10.74 -5.97
N PRO A 3 -0.40 12.05 -6.27
CA PRO A 3 -1.12 12.99 -5.41
C PRO A 3 -2.57 12.54 -5.22
N GLY A 4 -3.02 12.48 -3.96
CA GLY A 4 -4.37 12.04 -3.61
C GLY A 4 -4.49 10.55 -3.29
N ASP A 5 -3.50 9.72 -3.63
CA ASP A 5 -3.50 8.30 -3.26
C ASP A 5 -3.47 8.14 -1.74
N THR A 6 -4.31 7.26 -1.23
CA THR A 6 -4.22 6.71 0.13
C THR A 6 -3.65 5.30 0.13
N LEU A 7 -3.13 4.85 1.28
CA LEU A 7 -2.70 3.45 1.43
C LEU A 7 -3.85 2.48 1.16
N TRP A 8 -5.07 2.89 1.48
CA TRP A 8 -6.28 2.11 1.28
C TRP A 8 -6.57 1.88 -0.21
N GLU A 9 -6.61 2.95 -1.01
CA GLU A 9 -6.85 2.84 -2.46
C GLU A 9 -5.73 2.07 -3.17
N ILE A 10 -4.48 2.25 -2.72
CA ILE A 10 -3.35 1.46 -3.25
C ILE A 10 -3.55 -0.02 -2.89
N ALA A 11 -3.94 -0.33 -1.65
CA ALA A 11 -4.23 -1.68 -1.22
C ALA A 11 -5.38 -2.32 -2.03
N GLU A 12 -6.45 -1.58 -2.32
CA GLU A 12 -7.57 -2.08 -3.15
C GLU A 12 -7.11 -2.42 -4.56
N ARG A 13 -6.16 -1.67 -5.12
CA ARG A 13 -5.65 -1.89 -6.47
C ARG A 13 -4.69 -3.08 -6.58
N ILE A 14 -3.90 -3.35 -5.54
CA ILE A 14 -2.87 -4.41 -5.57
C ILE A 14 -3.24 -5.65 -4.79
N GLY A 15 -4.28 -5.56 -3.95
CA GLY A 15 -4.70 -6.62 -3.05
C GLY A 15 -5.28 -7.81 -3.82
N SER A 16 -4.95 -9.00 -3.34
CA SER A 16 -5.49 -10.25 -3.89
C SER A 16 -6.94 -10.45 -3.40
N PRO A 17 -7.86 -10.96 -4.26
CA PRO A 17 -9.21 -11.30 -3.84
C PRO A 17 -9.19 -12.30 -2.67
N GLY A 18 -9.91 -11.98 -1.60
CA GLY A 18 -9.97 -12.81 -0.39
C GLY A 18 -8.86 -12.55 0.64
N VAL A 19 -7.93 -11.64 0.36
CA VAL A 19 -6.97 -11.12 1.37
C VAL A 19 -7.59 -9.92 2.07
N ASP A 20 -7.45 -9.86 3.40
CA ASP A 20 -7.91 -8.69 4.17
C ASP A 20 -7.14 -7.45 3.71
N LEU A 21 -7.87 -6.46 3.26
CA LEU A 21 -7.30 -5.21 2.79
C LEU A 21 -6.50 -4.49 3.88
N ARG A 22 -6.93 -4.62 5.14
CA ARG A 22 -6.20 -4.05 6.30
C ARG A 22 -4.79 -4.61 6.40
N TYR A 23 -4.64 -5.91 6.15
CA TYR A 23 -3.33 -6.54 6.13
C TYR A 23 -2.43 -5.93 5.04
N THR A 24 -2.97 -5.73 3.84
CA THR A 24 -2.25 -5.08 2.74
C THR A 24 -1.88 -3.62 3.06
N VAL A 25 -2.78 -2.88 3.72
CA VAL A 25 -2.53 -1.50 4.17
C VAL A 25 -1.41 -1.44 5.19
N ASP A 26 -1.42 -2.32 6.20
CA ASP A 26 -0.35 -2.38 7.21
C ASP A 26 1.02 -2.71 6.58
N ARG A 27 1.03 -3.63 5.61
CA ARG A 27 2.23 -3.97 4.85
C ARG A 27 2.74 -2.78 4.03
N LEU A 28 1.84 -2.06 3.37
CA LEU A 28 2.17 -0.85 2.62
C LEU A 28 2.73 0.25 3.55
N ALA A 29 2.10 0.49 4.70
CA ALA A 29 2.57 1.47 5.68
C ALA A 29 3.99 1.11 6.17
N THR A 30 4.22 -0.16 6.50
CA THR A 30 5.54 -0.65 6.92
C THR A 30 6.58 -0.44 5.83
N ALA A 31 6.27 -0.81 4.58
CA ALA A 31 7.19 -0.65 3.46
C ALA A 31 7.42 0.82 3.06
N ALA A 32 6.44 1.69 3.29
CA ALA A 32 6.54 3.13 3.06
C ALA A 32 7.31 3.88 4.16
N GLY A 33 7.57 3.23 5.30
CA GLY A 33 8.17 3.85 6.48
C GLY A 33 7.18 4.66 7.33
N GLY A 34 5.88 4.42 7.17
CA GLY A 34 4.81 5.08 7.91
C GLY A 34 3.50 5.22 7.11
N PRO A 35 2.46 5.82 7.74
CA PRO A 35 1.16 6.00 7.11
C PRO A 35 1.12 7.14 6.07
N LEU A 36 2.11 8.05 6.10
CA LEU A 36 2.13 9.20 5.20
C LEU A 36 2.76 8.85 3.86
N LEU A 37 1.99 9.03 2.80
CA LEU A 37 2.44 8.88 1.43
C LEU A 37 2.95 10.20 0.87
N ARG A 38 4.07 10.14 0.16
CA ARG A 38 4.61 11.29 -0.60
C ARG A 38 4.35 11.06 -2.09
N PRO A 39 3.80 12.05 -2.83
CA PRO A 39 3.67 11.94 -4.27
C PRO A 39 5.02 11.62 -4.93
N GLY A 40 5.02 10.69 -5.87
CA GLY A 40 6.24 10.19 -6.52
C GLY A 40 7.02 9.14 -5.71
N GLN A 41 6.60 8.83 -4.48
CA GLN A 41 7.21 7.76 -3.68
C GLN A 41 7.05 6.40 -4.37
N ARG A 42 8.13 5.63 -4.33
CA ARG A 42 8.18 4.22 -4.75
C ARG A 42 8.20 3.35 -3.50
N ILE A 43 7.24 2.44 -3.42
CA ILE A 43 7.11 1.48 -2.34
C ILE A 43 7.35 0.11 -2.96
N THR A 44 8.38 -0.59 -2.50
CA THR A 44 8.68 -1.94 -2.96
C THR A 44 8.13 -2.93 -1.96
N LEU A 45 7.17 -3.75 -2.41
CA LEU A 45 6.61 -4.82 -1.60
C LEU A 45 7.31 -6.13 -1.94
N PRO A 46 7.69 -6.94 -0.94
CA PRO A 46 8.20 -8.27 -1.22
C PRO A 46 7.08 -9.12 -1.80
N THR A 47 7.38 -9.82 -2.89
CA THR A 47 6.45 -10.67 -3.65
C THR A 47 5.95 -11.83 -2.79
N GLY A 48 4.73 -11.72 -2.30
CA GLY A 48 4.06 -12.69 -1.43
C GLY A 48 2.75 -12.13 -0.87
N LEU A 49 1.98 -11.45 -1.73
CA LEU A 49 0.63 -10.93 -1.43
C LEU A 49 -0.44 -11.90 -1.90
#